data_AF-A0A3D5UZH4-F1
#
_entry.id   AF-A0A3D5UZH4-F1
#
_cell.length_a   1.000
_cell.length_b   1.000
_cell.length_c   1.000
_cell.angle_alpha   90.00
_cell.angle_beta   90.00
_cell.angle_gamma   90.00
#
_symmetry.space_group_name_H-M   'P 1'
#
loop_
_entity.id
_entity.type
_entity.pdbx_description
1 polymer ?
#
loop_
_entity_poly.entity_id
_entity_poly.type
_entity_poly.pdbx_seq_one_letter_code
_entity_poly.pdbx_strand_id
1 'polypeptide(L)'
;AETEMPGLMATREEYGPSKPLKGARIAGSLHMTIQTAVLIETLAELGADIRWASCNIYSTQDHAAAAIADRGIPVFAIKGESLEDYWEYTHRIFEWSDGGTPNMILDDG
;
A
#
# COMPACT_ATOMS: atom_id res chain seq x y z
N ALA A 1 9.49 3.51 -13.22
CA ALA A 1 8.07 3.73 -12.89
C ALA A 1 7.83 5.20 -12.55
N GLU A 2 8.56 5.76 -11.58
CA GLU A 2 8.44 7.19 -11.20
C GLU A 2 8.51 8.17 -12.39
N THR A 3 9.44 7.96 -13.34
CA THR A 3 9.58 8.80 -14.55
C THR A 3 8.33 8.83 -15.43
N GLU A 4 7.50 7.78 -15.38
CA GLU A 4 6.26 7.63 -16.13
C GLU A 4 5.01 8.01 -15.29
N MET A 5 5.20 8.44 -14.04
CA MET A 5 4.11 8.79 -13.11
C MET A 5 4.29 10.22 -12.57
N PRO A 6 4.36 11.25 -13.45
CA PRO A 6 4.69 12.61 -13.05
C PRO A 6 3.70 13.22 -12.06
N GLY A 7 2.42 12.80 -12.09
CA GLY A 7 1.41 13.26 -11.13
C GLY A 7 1.74 12.87 -9.69
N LEU A 8 2.22 11.64 -9.45
CA LEU A 8 2.63 11.22 -8.11
C LEU A 8 3.91 11.92 -7.66
N MET A 9 4.87 12.12 -8.56
CA MET A 9 6.10 12.84 -8.23
C MET A 9 5.83 14.31 -7.88
N ALA A 10 5.01 15.00 -8.67
CA ALA A 10 4.58 16.36 -8.36
C ALA A 10 3.81 16.44 -7.03
N THR A 11 2.97 15.45 -6.73
CA THR A 11 2.24 15.35 -5.44
C THR A 11 3.21 15.22 -4.26
N ARG A 12 4.27 14.41 -4.39
CA ARG A 12 5.32 14.30 -3.36
C ARG A 12 6.05 15.63 -3.16
N GLU A 13 6.40 16.33 -4.23
CA GLU A 13 7.09 17.63 -4.15
C GLU A 13 6.20 18.70 -3.48
N GLU A 14 4.93 18.77 -3.86
CA GLU A 14 3.99 19.78 -3.36
C GLU A 14 3.61 19.53 -1.88
N TYR A 15 3.32 18.29 -1.51
CA TYR A 15 2.75 17.95 -0.20
C TYR A 15 3.69 17.23 0.76
N GLY A 16 4.84 16.74 0.28
CA GLY A 16 5.86 16.10 1.12
C GLY A 16 6.29 16.97 2.32
N PRO A 17 6.58 18.27 2.15
CA PRO A 17 6.99 19.13 3.27
C PRO A 17 5.89 19.33 4.32
N SER A 18 4.62 19.37 3.92
CA SER A 18 3.49 19.61 4.83
C SER A 18 2.97 18.35 5.51
N LYS A 19 3.34 17.15 4.99
CA LYS A 19 2.94 15.83 5.50
C LYS A 19 1.44 15.76 5.84
N PRO A 20 0.53 16.05 4.88
CA PRO A 20 -0.89 16.19 5.15
C PRO A 20 -1.55 14.89 5.62
N LEU A 21 -0.95 13.74 5.35
CA LEU A 21 -1.43 12.43 5.79
C LEU A 21 -0.83 12.00 7.12
N LYS A 22 -0.11 12.88 7.84
CA LYS A 22 0.39 12.55 9.17
C LYS A 22 -0.75 12.14 10.11
N GLY A 23 -0.68 10.92 10.63
CA GLY A 23 -1.71 10.32 11.49
C GLY A 23 -2.76 9.51 10.72
N ALA A 24 -2.73 9.51 9.39
CA ALA A 24 -3.48 8.56 8.59
C ALA A 24 -2.95 7.15 8.81
N ARG A 25 -3.88 6.20 8.92
CA ARG A 25 -3.65 4.77 9.01
C ARG A 25 -4.44 4.11 7.88
N ILE A 26 -3.77 3.88 6.77
CA ILE A 26 -4.40 3.46 5.51
C ILE A 26 -4.32 1.93 5.39
N ALA A 27 -5.48 1.29 5.31
CA ALA A 27 -5.60 -0.08 4.82
C ALA A 27 -5.86 -0.04 3.31
N GLY A 28 -4.88 -0.53 2.53
CA GLY A 28 -4.97 -0.57 1.06
C GLY A 28 -5.32 -1.96 0.55
N SER A 29 -6.35 -2.04 -0.30
CA SER A 29 -6.73 -3.23 -1.07
C SER A 29 -6.78 -2.85 -2.54
N LEU A 30 -5.65 -3.03 -3.24
CA LEU A 30 -5.49 -2.68 -4.64
C LEU A 30 -4.38 -3.54 -5.23
N HIS A 31 -4.49 -3.93 -6.51
CA HIS A 31 -3.47 -4.70 -7.24
C HIS A 31 -2.02 -4.36 -6.82
N MET A 32 -1.27 -5.32 -6.27
CA MET A 32 0.08 -5.06 -5.76
C MET A 32 1.11 -5.08 -6.89
N THR A 33 1.19 -3.99 -7.64
CA THR A 33 2.04 -3.81 -8.84
C THR A 33 3.15 -2.79 -8.59
N ILE A 34 4.07 -2.65 -9.55
CA ILE A 34 5.08 -1.57 -9.55
C ILE A 34 4.43 -0.18 -9.51
N GLN A 35 3.30 0.02 -10.19
CA GLN A 35 2.59 1.31 -10.19
C GLN A 35 2.00 1.61 -8.80
N THR A 36 1.42 0.59 -8.17
CA THR A 36 0.90 0.68 -6.81
C THR A 36 2.01 0.89 -5.78
N ALA A 37 3.20 0.32 -6.00
CA ALA A 37 4.35 0.59 -5.17
C ALA A 37 4.71 2.10 -5.15
N VAL A 38 4.68 2.78 -6.31
CA VAL A 38 4.89 4.24 -6.38
C VAL A 38 3.78 5.00 -5.64
N LEU A 39 2.52 4.54 -5.71
CA LEU A 39 1.42 5.10 -4.93
C LEU A 39 1.64 4.94 -3.42
N ILE A 40 1.97 3.74 -2.95
CA ILE A 40 2.23 3.44 -1.53
C ILE A 40 3.35 4.34 -1.00
N GLU A 41 4.48 4.41 -1.71
CA GLU A 41 5.59 5.28 -1.33
C GLU A 41 5.20 6.76 -1.33
N THR A 42 4.31 7.20 -2.22
CA THR A 42 3.80 8.57 -2.23
C THR A 42 2.98 8.86 -0.98
N LEU A 43 2.08 7.96 -0.60
CA LEU A 43 1.27 8.10 0.61
C LEU A 43 2.16 8.13 1.87
N ALA A 44 3.17 7.27 1.92
CA ALA A 44 4.15 7.24 3.01
C ALA A 44 4.96 8.55 3.06
N GLU A 45 5.41 9.06 1.91
CA GLU A 45 6.08 10.36 1.80
C GLU A 45 5.16 11.51 2.23
N LEU A 46 3.85 11.40 2.07
CA LEU A 46 2.89 12.38 2.58
C LEU A 46 2.56 12.20 4.07
N GLY A 47 3.15 11.21 4.74
CA GLY A 47 3.09 11.01 6.20
C GLY A 47 2.13 9.92 6.67
N ALA A 48 1.54 9.14 5.77
CA ALA A 48 0.66 8.03 6.14
C ALA A 48 1.44 6.84 6.71
N ASP A 49 0.83 6.15 7.68
CA ASP A 49 1.17 4.78 8.03
C ASP A 49 0.26 3.84 7.24
N ILE A 50 0.79 2.73 6.72
CA ILE A 50 0.17 1.98 5.62
C ILE A 50 0.31 0.47 5.85
N ARG A 51 -0.75 -0.27 5.51
CA ARG A 51 -0.74 -1.72 5.35
C ARG A 51 -1.44 -2.07 4.05
N TRP A 52 -0.94 -3.05 3.30
CA TRP A 52 -1.44 -3.33 1.95
C TRP A 52 -1.70 -4.81 1.67
N ALA A 53 -2.76 -5.08 0.93
CA ALA A 53 -3.07 -6.38 0.33
C ALA A 53 -3.49 -6.18 -1.14
N SER A 54 -3.44 -7.25 -1.94
CA SER A 54 -3.94 -7.19 -3.30
C SER A 54 -5.46 -7.44 -3.34
N CYS A 55 -6.18 -6.78 -4.24
CA CYS A 55 -7.60 -7.06 -4.51
C CYS A 55 -7.82 -8.19 -5.54
N ASN A 56 -6.75 -8.86 -6.00
CA ASN A 56 -6.87 -9.99 -6.94
C ASN A 56 -5.69 -10.95 -6.84
N ILE A 57 -6.01 -12.24 -6.67
CA ILE A 57 -5.07 -13.35 -6.44
C ILE A 57 -3.98 -13.54 -7.52
N TYR A 58 -4.15 -13.00 -8.73
CA TYR A 58 -3.16 -13.16 -9.82
C TYR A 58 -2.46 -11.87 -10.23
N SER A 59 -2.85 -10.74 -9.63
CA SER A 59 -2.43 -9.42 -10.08
C SER A 59 -1.10 -8.95 -9.47
N THR A 60 -0.71 -9.53 -8.35
CA THR A 60 0.54 -9.20 -7.67
C THR A 60 1.75 -9.35 -8.58
N GLN A 61 2.65 -8.38 -8.51
CA GLN A 61 4.01 -8.48 -9.03
C GLN A 61 4.93 -8.67 -7.83
N ASP A 62 5.40 -9.89 -7.59
CA ASP A 62 6.07 -10.25 -6.33
C ASP A 62 7.32 -9.40 -6.03
N HIS A 63 8.04 -8.99 -7.08
CA HIS A 63 9.18 -8.08 -6.93
C HIS A 63 8.78 -6.66 -6.49
N ALA A 64 7.57 -6.20 -6.83
CA ALA A 64 7.02 -4.95 -6.32
C ALA A 64 6.61 -5.11 -4.85
N ALA A 65 5.95 -6.22 -4.50
CA ALA A 65 5.58 -6.52 -3.12
C ALA A 65 6.82 -6.62 -2.21
N ALA A 66 7.86 -7.32 -2.66
CA ALA A 66 9.13 -7.43 -1.96
C ALA A 66 9.81 -6.07 -1.75
N ALA A 67 9.86 -5.22 -2.78
CA ALA A 67 10.46 -3.89 -2.67
C ALA A 67 9.74 -2.99 -1.64
N ILE A 68 8.42 -3.11 -1.51
CA ILE A 68 7.65 -2.38 -0.49
C ILE A 68 7.87 -2.98 0.90
N ALA A 69 7.91 -4.31 1.02
CA ALA A 69 8.21 -4.98 2.28
C ALA A 69 9.62 -4.64 2.80
N ASP A 70 10.64 -4.56 1.94
CA ASP A 70 12.01 -4.17 2.29
C ASP A 70 12.10 -2.73 2.84
N ARG A 71 11.13 -1.87 2.50
CA ARG A 71 10.99 -0.52 3.07
C ARG A 71 10.29 -0.50 4.44
N GLY A 72 9.94 -1.67 4.98
CA GLY A 72 9.27 -1.81 6.27
C GLY A 72 7.77 -1.55 6.23
N ILE A 73 7.16 -1.46 5.04
CA ILE A 73 5.70 -1.32 4.89
C ILE A 73 5.08 -2.73 4.84
N PRO A 74 4.15 -3.08 5.74
CA PRO A 74 3.48 -4.38 5.72
C PRO A 74 2.69 -4.62 4.42
N VAL A 75 3.06 -5.67 3.69
CA VAL A 75 2.39 -6.13 2.46
C VAL A 75 2.03 -7.60 2.59
N PHE A 76 0.77 -7.92 2.30
CA PHE A 76 0.19 -9.26 2.32
C PHE A 76 -0.36 -9.57 0.92
N ALA A 77 0.53 -9.90 -0.01
CA ALA A 77 0.17 -10.15 -1.40
C ALA A 77 1.21 -11.05 -2.07
N ILE A 78 0.76 -12.15 -2.67
CA ILE A 78 1.60 -13.10 -3.42
C ILE A 78 0.88 -13.47 -4.71
N LYS A 79 1.60 -13.49 -5.83
CA LYS A 79 1.02 -13.90 -7.11
C LYS A 79 0.64 -15.38 -7.08
N GLY A 80 -0.64 -15.66 -7.30
CA GLY A 80 -1.18 -17.02 -7.25
C GLY A 80 -1.52 -17.51 -5.85
N GLU A 81 -1.70 -16.60 -4.90
CA GLU A 81 -2.23 -16.91 -3.56
C GLU A 81 -3.60 -17.61 -3.63
N SER A 82 -3.91 -18.41 -2.60
CA SER A 82 -5.21 -19.08 -2.52
C SER A 82 -6.32 -18.08 -2.16
N LEU A 83 -7.59 -18.45 -2.37
CA LEU A 83 -8.71 -17.62 -1.93
C LEU A 83 -8.80 -17.51 -0.40
N GLU A 84 -8.29 -18.50 0.33
CA GLU A 84 -8.21 -18.45 1.79
C GLU A 84 -7.17 -17.42 2.23
N ASP A 85 -5.96 -17.49 1.66
CA ASP A 85 -4.89 -16.51 1.91
C ASP A 85 -5.33 -15.10 1.52
N TYR A 86 -6.02 -14.94 0.39
CA TYR A 86 -6.56 -13.66 -0.07
C TYR A 86 -7.43 -12.96 0.99
N TRP A 87 -8.39 -13.70 1.56
CA TRP A 87 -9.27 -13.15 2.59
C TRP A 87 -8.55 -12.96 3.92
N GLU A 88 -7.63 -13.85 4.27
CA GLU A 88 -6.76 -13.67 5.45
C GLU A 88 -5.94 -12.37 5.30
N TYR A 89 -5.29 -12.16 4.16
CA TYR A 89 -4.52 -10.95 3.87
C TYR A 89 -5.36 -9.68 3.92
N THR A 90 -6.64 -9.77 3.53
CA THR A 90 -7.60 -8.68 3.72
C THR A 90 -7.86 -8.38 5.19
N HIS A 91 -7.89 -9.36 6.09
CA HIS A 91 -7.96 -9.09 7.54
C HIS A 91 -6.66 -8.46 8.05
N ARG A 92 -5.51 -8.93 7.57
CA ARG A 92 -4.18 -8.46 8.01
C ARG A 92 -3.93 -6.98 7.79
N ILE A 93 -4.56 -6.33 6.81
CA ILE A 93 -4.46 -4.87 6.61
C ILE A 93 -5.24 -4.06 7.67
N PHE A 94 -6.16 -4.69 8.41
CA PHE A 94 -6.85 -4.08 9.55
C PHE A 94 -6.16 -4.32 10.90
N GLU A 95 -5.16 -5.21 10.97
CA GLU A 95 -4.46 -5.56 12.21
C GLU A 95 -3.24 -4.68 12.48
N TRP A 96 -3.37 -3.66 13.32
CA TRP A 96 -2.27 -2.77 13.67
C TRP A 96 -1.53 -3.23 14.93
N SER A 97 -0.21 -3.06 14.97
CA SER A 97 0.66 -3.63 16.01
C SER A 97 0.39 -3.09 17.41
N ASP A 98 -0.18 -1.87 17.51
CA ASP A 98 -0.59 -1.25 18.76
C ASP A 98 -2.03 -1.62 19.18
N GLY A 99 -2.68 -2.54 18.47
CA GLY A 99 -4.07 -2.92 18.67
C GLY A 99 -5.08 -1.87 18.16
N GLY A 100 -4.60 -0.82 17.48
CA GLY A 100 -5.47 0.15 16.82
C GLY A 100 -6.10 -0.40 15.53
N THR A 101 -6.83 0.48 14.84
CA THR A 101 -7.48 0.17 13.56
C THR A 101 -7.02 1.17 12.49
N PRO A 102 -7.18 0.86 11.20
CA PRO A 102 -7.07 1.88 10.17
C PRO A 102 -8.14 2.95 10.38
N ASN A 103 -7.85 4.16 9.90
CA ASN A 103 -8.82 5.26 9.88
C ASN A 103 -9.16 5.70 8.45
N MET A 104 -8.52 5.10 7.43
CA MET A 104 -8.85 5.23 6.02
C MET A 104 -8.73 3.89 5.30
N ILE A 105 -9.54 3.72 4.26
CA ILE A 105 -9.46 2.61 3.31
C ILE A 105 -9.15 3.19 1.93
N LEU A 106 -8.25 2.57 1.19
CA LEU A 106 -8.04 2.82 -0.23
C LEU A 106 -8.30 1.51 -0.97
N ASP A 107 -9.35 1.47 -1.77
CA ASP A 107 -9.96 0.23 -2.26
C ASP A 107 -10.07 0.19 -3.79
N ASP A 108 -10.11 -1.03 -4.34
CA ASP A 108 -10.32 -1.34 -5.76
C ASP A 108 -10.98 -2.73 -5.91
N GLY A 109 -12.30 -2.75 -6.11
CA GLY A 109 -13.11 -3.98 -6.27
C GLY A 109 -13.74 -4.48 -4.98
#